data_AF-A0A432QUD8-F1
#
_entry.id   AF-A0A432QUD8-F1
#
_cell.length_a   1.000
_cell.length_b   1.000
_cell.length_c   1.000
_cell.angle_alpha   90.00
_cell.angle_beta   90.00
_cell.angle_gamma   90.00
#
_symmetry.space_group_name_H-M   'P 1'
#
loop_
_entity.id
_entity.type
_entity.pdbx_description
1 polymer ?
#
loop_
_entity_poly.entity_id
_entity_poly.type
_entity_poly.pdbx_seq_one_letter_code
_entity_poly.pdbx_strand_id
1 'polypeptide(L)'
;MTIHITSQDFQLSKREDVKKTKFVFKVTDVIYNEHWGTAGLMSYPIGEWVESELGPILAFDSFQNAKAFAISRHYIWLAEAKDVSPVEIVLSPTSLTSPKTIKEFWQSDDKSGFNTVHAPRGTVGCQRIRLVEMVARGNIIFEILDEEYLKQKNKPK
;
A
#
# COMPACT_ATOMS: atom_id res chain seq x y z
N MET A 1 -32.73 6.23 -33.17
CA MET A 1 -31.25 6.21 -33.05
C MET A 1 -30.92 4.95 -32.26
N THR A 2 -30.51 3.88 -32.94
CA THR A 2 -30.37 2.55 -32.34
C THR A 2 -28.89 2.32 -32.07
N ILE A 3 -28.51 2.24 -30.80
CA ILE A 3 -27.12 1.93 -30.40
C ILE A 3 -26.97 0.41 -30.44
N HIS A 4 -26.25 -0.09 -31.44
CA HIS A 4 -25.81 -1.47 -31.48
C HIS A 4 -24.59 -1.61 -30.57
N ILE A 5 -24.81 -2.05 -29.34
CA ILE A 5 -23.74 -2.52 -28.45
C ILE A 5 -23.37 -3.92 -28.91
N THR A 6 -22.15 -4.09 -29.41
CA THR A 6 -21.69 -5.40 -29.89
C THR A 6 -21.21 -6.24 -28.71
N SER A 7 -21.23 -7.58 -28.84
CA SER A 7 -20.73 -8.49 -27.80
C SER A 7 -19.23 -8.31 -27.50
N GLN A 8 -18.49 -7.60 -28.36
CA GLN A 8 -17.09 -7.21 -28.12
C GLN A 8 -16.97 -6.09 -27.10
N ASP A 9 -17.90 -5.14 -27.05
CA ASP A 9 -17.89 -4.05 -26.05
C ASP A 9 -18.15 -4.59 -24.64
N PHE A 10 -18.97 -5.64 -24.53
CA PHE A 10 -19.23 -6.34 -23.26
C PHE A 10 -18.07 -7.27 -22.81
N GLN A 11 -17.19 -7.66 -23.74
CA GLN A 11 -15.97 -8.43 -23.45
C GLN A 11 -14.78 -7.52 -23.14
N LEU A 12 -14.78 -6.28 -23.68
CA LEU A 12 -13.81 -5.23 -23.35
C LEU A 12 -14.05 -4.66 -21.95
N SER A 13 -15.30 -4.45 -21.54
CA SER A 13 -15.63 -4.05 -20.16
C SER A 13 -15.31 -5.12 -19.12
N LYS A 14 -15.30 -6.41 -19.51
CA LYS A 14 -14.81 -7.51 -18.65
C LYS A 14 -13.28 -7.60 -18.55
N ARG A 15 -12.53 -6.86 -19.38
CA ARG A 15 -11.06 -6.77 -19.31
C ARG A 15 -10.56 -5.51 -18.62
N GLU A 16 -11.43 -4.53 -18.36
CA GLU A 16 -11.06 -3.26 -17.72
C GLU A 16 -10.90 -3.32 -16.20
N ASP A 17 -11.30 -4.41 -15.55
CA ASP A 17 -11.09 -4.64 -14.10
C ASP A 17 -10.03 -5.71 -13.79
N VAL A 18 -9.03 -5.90 -14.67
CA VAL A 18 -7.73 -6.41 -14.19
C VAL A 18 -7.09 -5.28 -13.40
N LYS A 19 -7.51 -5.12 -12.13
CA LYS A 19 -6.98 -4.16 -11.16
C LYS A 19 -5.47 -4.04 -11.32
N LYS A 20 -5.02 -2.98 -12.02
CA LYS A 20 -3.62 -2.84 -12.48
C LYS A 20 -2.70 -2.94 -11.28
N THR A 21 -1.85 -3.96 -11.27
CA THR A 21 -0.76 -4.05 -10.31
C THR A 21 0.14 -2.81 -10.47
N LYS A 22 0.42 -2.11 -9.37
CA LYS A 22 1.36 -0.99 -9.32
C LYS A 22 2.50 -1.32 -8.36
N PHE A 23 3.68 -0.78 -8.64
CA PHE A 23 4.77 -0.80 -7.67
C PHE A 23 4.63 0.34 -6.65
N VAL A 24 4.79 -0.01 -5.37
CA VAL A 24 4.76 0.90 -4.20
C VAL A 24 5.88 0.55 -3.24
N PHE A 25 6.08 1.36 -2.21
CA PHE A 25 7.08 1.14 -1.17
C PHE A 25 6.41 0.82 0.17
N LYS A 26 6.63 -0.40 0.66
CA LYS A 26 6.11 -0.84 1.95
C LYS A 26 7.19 -0.69 3.02
N VAL A 27 6.84 -0.02 4.11
CA VAL A 27 7.68 0.06 5.31
C VAL A 27 7.21 -0.98 6.32
N THR A 28 8.14 -1.77 6.83
CA THR A 28 7.90 -2.84 7.81
C THR A 28 8.87 -2.77 8.98
N ASP A 29 8.45 -3.24 10.14
CA ASP A 29 9.31 -3.67 11.25
C ASP A 29 9.63 -5.17 11.13
N VAL A 30 10.64 -5.64 11.87
CA VAL A 30 10.89 -7.08 12.06
C VAL A 30 10.55 -7.47 13.48
N ILE A 31 9.59 -8.38 13.63
CA ILE A 31 9.12 -8.92 14.90
C ILE A 31 9.11 -10.45 14.76
N TYR A 32 9.76 -11.16 15.69
CA TYR A 32 9.88 -12.63 15.65
C TYR A 32 10.40 -13.20 14.31
N ASN A 33 11.38 -12.52 13.70
CA ASN A 33 11.94 -12.85 12.36
C ASN A 33 10.96 -12.74 11.19
N GLU A 34 9.81 -12.10 11.38
CA GLU A 34 8.83 -11.83 10.33
C GLU A 34 8.72 -10.34 10.04
N HIS A 35 8.30 -9.98 8.84
CA HIS A 35 8.04 -8.60 8.46
C HIS A 35 6.63 -8.18 8.86
N TRP A 36 6.51 -7.20 9.74
CA TRP A 36 5.24 -6.70 10.23
C TRP A 36 5.03 -5.25 9.79
N GLY A 37 3.78 -4.85 9.54
CA GLY A 37 3.46 -3.45 9.31
C GLY A 37 3.84 -2.61 10.53
N THR A 38 4.15 -1.33 10.36
CA THR A 38 4.67 -0.46 11.45
C THR A 38 3.72 -0.25 12.63
N ALA A 39 2.46 -0.68 12.51
CA ALA A 39 1.48 -0.71 13.61
C ALA A 39 1.35 -2.10 14.28
N GLY A 40 2.12 -3.10 13.86
CA GLY A 40 2.08 -4.47 14.40
C GLY A 40 0.79 -5.25 14.11
N LEU A 41 -0.04 -4.80 13.16
CA LEU A 41 -1.37 -5.36 12.92
C LEU A 41 -1.37 -6.62 12.04
N MET A 42 -0.37 -6.78 11.19
CA MET A 42 -0.34 -7.81 10.17
C MET A 42 1.10 -8.10 9.73
N SER A 43 1.40 -9.38 9.50
CA SER A 43 2.64 -9.84 8.91
C SER A 43 2.56 -9.88 7.37
N TYR A 44 3.71 -9.76 6.72
CA TYR A 44 3.87 -9.72 5.28
C TYR A 44 4.95 -10.72 4.87
N PRO A 45 4.59 -11.99 4.61
CA PRO A 45 5.52 -12.97 4.09
C PRO A 45 6.08 -12.51 2.73
N ILE A 46 7.39 -12.71 2.53
CA ILE A 46 8.08 -12.26 1.33
C ILE A 46 7.60 -13.06 0.12
N GLY A 47 7.23 -12.39 -0.98
CA GLY A 47 6.77 -13.05 -2.20
C GLY A 47 5.31 -13.53 -2.17
N GLU A 48 4.58 -13.33 -1.08
CA GLU A 48 3.18 -13.71 -0.95
C GLU A 48 2.24 -12.50 -1.01
N TRP A 49 1.06 -12.71 -1.59
CA TRP A 49 0.01 -11.69 -1.61
C TRP A 49 -0.74 -11.70 -0.29
N VAL A 50 -0.76 -10.56 0.37
CA VAL A 50 -1.50 -10.33 1.61
C VAL A 50 -2.67 -9.38 1.33
N GLU A 51 -3.80 -9.62 1.99
CA GLU A 51 -5.01 -8.81 1.94
C GLU A 51 -5.43 -8.40 3.36
N SER A 52 -5.99 -7.20 3.52
CA SER A 52 -6.43 -6.73 4.84
C SER A 52 -7.95 -6.67 4.96
N GLU A 53 -8.46 -7.19 6.07
CA GLU A 53 -9.88 -7.12 6.44
C GLU A 53 -10.24 -5.91 7.31
N LEU A 54 -9.23 -5.16 7.77
CA LEU A 54 -9.38 -4.02 8.66
C LEU A 54 -9.48 -2.69 7.91
N GLY A 55 -9.09 -2.65 6.63
CA GLY A 55 -9.01 -1.44 5.83
C GLY A 55 -7.81 -1.50 4.88
N PRO A 56 -7.51 -0.40 4.17
CA PRO A 56 -6.39 -0.37 3.24
C PRO A 56 -5.05 -0.61 3.93
N ILE A 57 -4.21 -1.40 3.28
CA ILE A 57 -2.81 -1.55 3.60
C ILE A 57 -2.09 -0.28 3.18
N LEU A 58 -1.48 0.41 4.15
CA LEU A 58 -0.74 1.64 3.89
C LEU A 58 0.66 1.36 3.34
N ALA A 59 1.03 2.10 2.29
CA ALA A 59 2.33 2.10 1.63
C ALA A 59 2.66 3.52 1.11
N PHE A 60 3.76 3.66 0.39
CA PHE A 60 4.19 4.93 -0.20
C PHE A 60 4.34 4.83 -1.71
N ASP A 61 4.03 5.92 -2.41
CA ASP A 61 4.16 6.03 -3.87
C ASP A 61 5.60 6.21 -4.37
N SER A 62 6.51 6.63 -3.49
CA SER A 62 7.92 6.86 -3.82
C SER A 62 8.86 6.41 -2.70
N PHE A 63 10.09 6.07 -3.09
CA PHE A 63 11.13 5.65 -2.16
C PHE A 63 11.51 6.80 -1.22
N GLN A 64 11.53 8.03 -1.71
CA GLN A 64 11.88 9.23 -0.93
C GLN A 64 10.86 9.46 0.18
N ASN A 65 9.56 9.30 -0.10
CA ASN A 65 8.51 9.42 0.91
C ASN A 65 8.59 8.28 1.94
N ALA A 66 8.80 7.04 1.49
CA ALA A 66 9.02 5.90 2.39
C ALA A 66 10.24 6.11 3.30
N LYS A 67 11.33 6.64 2.75
CA LYS A 67 12.56 6.93 3.49
C LYS A 67 12.37 8.07 4.50
N ALA A 68 11.64 9.12 4.15
CA ALA A 68 11.32 10.21 5.06
C ALA A 68 10.48 9.75 6.27
N PHE A 69 9.64 8.73 6.07
CA PHE A 69 8.87 8.09 7.14
C PHE A 69 9.67 7.06 7.94
N ALA A 70 10.59 6.34 7.30
CA ALA A 70 11.34 5.26 7.93
C ALA A 70 12.31 5.76 9.00
N ILE A 71 12.34 5.08 10.15
CA ILE A 71 13.36 5.27 11.19
C ILE A 71 14.39 4.13 11.15
N SER A 72 15.44 4.21 11.97
CA SER A 72 16.63 3.33 11.90
C SER A 72 16.33 1.82 11.93
N ARG A 73 15.22 1.38 12.54
CA ARG A 73 14.83 -0.03 12.63
C ARG A 73 13.93 -0.53 11.50
N HIS A 74 13.45 0.37 10.64
CA HIS A 74 12.51 0.03 9.58
C HIS A 74 13.21 -0.55 8.35
N TYR A 75 12.47 -1.40 7.65
CA TYR A 75 12.83 -1.99 6.37
C TYR A 75 11.91 -1.42 5.30
N ILE A 76 12.49 -1.02 4.17
CA ILE A 76 11.75 -0.51 3.02
C ILE A 76 11.81 -1.56 1.91
N TRP A 77 10.63 -1.96 1.46
CA TRP A 77 10.43 -2.94 0.41
C TRP A 77 9.81 -2.29 -0.81
N LEU A 78 10.34 -2.60 -1.99
CA LEU A 78 9.58 -2.51 -3.22
C LEU A 78 8.53 -3.62 -3.22
N ALA A 79 7.28 -3.24 -3.45
CA ALA A 79 6.14 -4.13 -3.36
C ALA A 79 5.21 -3.94 -4.56
N GLU A 80 4.59 -5.03 -4.98
CA GLU A 80 3.46 -4.99 -5.89
C GLU A 80 2.18 -4.78 -5.10
N ALA A 81 1.30 -3.91 -5.58
CA ALA A 81 0.04 -3.59 -4.92
C ALA A 81 -1.12 -3.53 -5.92
N LYS A 82 -2.32 -3.87 -5.45
CA LYS A 82 -3.58 -3.73 -6.19
C LYS A 82 -4.53 -2.78 -5.47
N ASP A 83 -5.39 -2.12 -6.24
CA ASP A 83 -6.36 -1.14 -5.74
C ASP A 83 -5.70 0.03 -5.03
N VAL A 84 -4.66 0.58 -5.65
CA VAL A 84 -3.86 1.66 -5.06
C VAL A 84 -4.57 3.00 -5.25
N SER A 85 -4.91 3.64 -4.12
CA SER A 85 -5.50 4.98 -4.06
C SER A 85 -4.71 5.88 -3.09
N PRO A 86 -4.68 7.21 -3.31
CA PRO A 86 -4.09 8.13 -2.35
C PRO A 86 -4.85 8.10 -1.02
N VAL A 87 -4.13 8.31 0.09
CA VAL A 87 -4.69 8.40 1.44
C VAL A 87 -4.26 9.72 2.06
N GLU A 88 -5.24 10.54 2.45
CA GLU A 88 -4.98 11.87 3.02
C GLU A 88 -4.98 11.90 4.54
N ILE A 89 -5.81 11.04 5.16
CA ILE A 89 -6.00 10.99 6.60
C ILE A 89 -5.90 9.55 7.09
N VAL A 90 -5.31 9.39 8.27
CA VAL A 90 -5.17 8.12 8.97
C VAL A 90 -5.56 8.30 10.42
N LEU A 91 -5.84 7.20 11.10
CA LEU A 91 -5.96 7.20 12.54
C LEU A 91 -4.67 7.65 13.19
N SER A 92 -4.78 8.56 14.15
CA SER A 92 -3.66 9.00 14.97
C SER A 92 -3.05 7.79 15.69
N PRO A 93 -1.72 7.62 15.68
CA PRO A 93 -1.04 6.57 16.40
C PRO A 93 -1.06 6.86 17.91
N THR A 94 -2.22 6.72 18.53
CA THR A 94 -2.32 6.53 19.98
C THR A 94 -2.41 5.03 20.24
N SER A 95 -1.59 4.54 21.17
CA SER A 95 -1.24 3.14 21.46
C SER A 95 -2.39 2.18 21.82
N LEU A 96 -3.64 2.53 21.54
CA LEU A 96 -4.86 1.86 22.00
C LEU A 96 -5.89 1.59 20.89
N THR A 97 -5.54 1.80 19.61
CA THR A 97 -6.51 1.58 18.53
C THR A 97 -6.73 0.09 18.30
N SER A 98 -7.90 -0.41 18.69
CA SER A 98 -8.28 -1.82 18.50
C SER A 98 -8.49 -2.13 17.00
N PRO A 99 -8.34 -3.40 16.56
CA PRO A 99 -8.71 -3.81 15.20
C PRO A 99 -10.13 -3.41 14.80
N LYS A 100 -11.07 -3.46 15.76
CA LYS A 100 -12.45 -3.01 15.57
C LYS A 100 -12.51 -1.51 15.23
N THR A 101 -11.83 -0.67 16.01
CA THR A 101 -11.78 0.78 15.77
C THR A 101 -11.12 1.12 14.44
N ILE A 102 -10.08 0.38 14.03
CA ILE A 102 -9.44 0.56 12.72
C ILE A 102 -10.45 0.27 11.61
N LYS A 103 -11.18 -0.85 11.73
CA LYS A 103 -12.20 -1.24 10.76
C LYS A 103 -13.33 -0.23 10.68
N GLU A 104 -13.86 0.21 11.81
CA GLU A 104 -14.90 1.25 11.89
C GLU A 104 -14.42 2.56 11.26
N PHE A 105 -13.18 2.98 11.53
CA PHE A 105 -12.60 4.17 10.91
C PHE A 105 -12.61 4.07 9.39
N TRP A 106 -12.10 2.97 8.82
CA TRP A 106 -12.01 2.85 7.36
C TRP A 106 -13.36 2.69 6.68
N GLN A 107 -14.36 2.15 7.37
CA GLN A 107 -15.71 1.95 6.85
C GLN A 107 -16.65 3.16 7.02
N SER A 108 -16.33 4.10 7.92
CA SER A 108 -17.20 5.26 8.17
C SER A 108 -17.09 6.32 7.08
N ASP A 109 -18.19 6.85 6.56
CA ASP A 109 -18.11 8.01 5.64
C ASP A 109 -17.71 9.30 6.36
N ASP A 110 -18.11 9.43 7.63
CA ASP A 110 -17.74 10.55 8.50
C ASP A 110 -16.59 10.15 9.44
N LYS A 111 -15.49 10.91 9.41
CA LYS A 111 -14.33 10.69 10.28
C LYS A 111 -14.31 11.57 11.53
N SER A 112 -15.30 12.43 11.74
CA SER A 112 -15.33 13.41 12.86
C SER A 112 -15.26 12.78 14.25
N GLY A 113 -15.74 11.54 14.41
CA GLY A 113 -15.70 10.77 15.66
C GLY A 113 -14.35 10.11 15.96
N PHE A 114 -13.36 10.22 15.08
CA PHE A 114 -12.06 9.58 15.24
C PHE A 114 -10.96 10.60 15.50
N ASN A 115 -9.96 10.20 16.28
CA ASN A 115 -8.73 10.98 16.40
C ASN A 115 -7.87 10.74 15.15
N THR A 116 -7.87 11.70 14.22
CA THR A 116 -7.18 11.58 12.93
C THR A 116 -5.96 12.49 12.84
N VAL A 117 -4.99 12.07 12.04
CA VAL A 117 -3.87 12.92 11.61
C VAL A 117 -3.77 12.88 10.09
N HIS A 118 -3.13 13.89 9.52
CA HIS A 118 -2.75 13.83 8.11
C HIS A 118 -1.78 12.69 7.87
N ALA A 119 -2.06 11.92 6.82
CA ALA A 119 -1.15 10.89 6.37
C ALA A 119 0.18 11.53 5.95
N PRO A 120 1.33 10.88 6.21
CA PRO A 120 2.60 11.33 5.67
C PRO A 120 2.52 11.50 4.14
N ARG A 121 3.31 12.42 3.59
CA ARG A 121 3.29 12.72 2.16
C ARG A 121 3.51 11.45 1.32
N GLY A 122 2.72 11.28 0.26
CA GLY A 122 2.81 10.15 -0.67
C GLY A 122 2.29 8.82 -0.11
N THR A 123 1.58 8.86 1.03
CA THR A 123 0.86 7.67 1.53
C THR A 123 -0.21 7.25 0.53
N VAL A 124 -0.22 5.95 0.23
CA VAL A 124 -1.27 5.30 -0.55
C VAL A 124 -1.85 4.15 0.25
N GLY A 125 -3.14 3.88 0.02
CA GLY A 125 -3.84 2.69 0.48
C GLY A 125 -3.92 1.67 -0.64
N CYS A 126 -3.79 0.39 -0.29
CA CYS A 126 -4.00 -0.72 -1.23
C CYS A 126 -4.75 -1.86 -0.55
N GLN A 127 -5.59 -2.59 -1.29
CA GLN A 127 -6.32 -3.72 -0.72
C GLN A 127 -5.42 -4.94 -0.58
N ARG A 128 -4.51 -5.14 -1.53
CA ARG A 128 -3.60 -6.28 -1.57
C ARG A 128 -2.18 -5.83 -1.87
N ILE A 129 -1.21 -6.43 -1.20
CA ILE A 129 0.22 -6.13 -1.40
C ILE A 129 1.06 -7.41 -1.37
N ARG A 130 2.18 -7.40 -2.09
CA ARG A 130 3.19 -8.46 -2.08
C ARG A 130 4.58 -7.84 -2.01
N LEU A 131 5.37 -8.22 -1.01
CA LEU A 131 6.78 -7.79 -0.91
C LEU A 131 7.60 -8.49 -1.99
N VAL A 132 8.37 -7.73 -2.76
CA VAL A 132 9.19 -8.26 -3.87
C VAL A 132 10.67 -8.19 -3.53
N GLU A 133 11.14 -6.99 -3.17
CA GLU A 133 12.57 -6.72 -3.04
C GLU A 133 12.83 -5.72 -1.91
N MET A 134 13.79 -6.02 -1.04
CA MET A 134 14.20 -5.11 0.03
C MET A 134 15.20 -4.11 -0.52
N VAL A 135 14.90 -2.82 -0.39
CA VAL A 135 15.66 -1.75 -1.05
C VAL A 135 16.40 -0.87 -0.05
N ALA A 136 15.98 -0.85 1.21
CA ALA A 136 16.72 -0.19 2.30
C ALA A 136 16.40 -0.78 3.69
N ARG A 137 17.33 -0.58 4.63
CA ARG A 137 17.17 -0.82 6.07
C ARG A 137 17.76 0.35 6.85
N GLY A 138 16.91 1.09 7.56
CA GLY A 138 17.32 2.32 8.25
C GLY A 138 18.03 3.29 7.30
N ASN A 139 19.29 3.63 7.60
CA ASN A 139 20.11 4.53 6.78
C ASN A 139 20.88 3.82 5.64
N ILE A 140 20.81 2.49 5.55
CA ILE A 140 21.54 1.70 4.55
C ILE A 140 20.62 1.47 3.35
N ILE A 141 21.07 1.86 2.16
CA ILE A 141 20.38 1.63 0.89
C ILE A 141 21.07 0.47 0.18
N PHE A 142 20.29 -0.52 -0.26
CA PHE A 142 20.82 -1.71 -0.95
C PHE A 142 20.83 -1.54 -2.48
N GLU A 143 19.88 -0.78 -3.04
CA GLU A 143 19.83 -0.45 -4.46
C GLU A 143 19.46 1.01 -4.69
N ILE A 144 20.10 1.66 -5.67
CA ILE A 144 19.69 2.99 -6.13
C ILE A 144 18.44 2.83 -6.98
N LEU A 145 17.28 3.11 -6.38
CA LEU A 145 16.03 3.20 -7.11
C LEU A 145 15.89 4.60 -7.70
N ASP A 146 16.13 4.74 -8.99
CA ASP A 146 15.72 5.94 -9.72
C ASP A 146 14.29 5.81 -10.28
N GLU A 147 13.71 6.92 -10.73
CA GLU A 147 12.37 6.91 -11.33
C GLU A 147 12.28 6.05 -12.60
N GLU A 148 13.40 5.85 -13.30
CA GLU A 148 13.43 5.01 -14.51
C GLU A 148 13.22 3.54 -14.16
N TYR A 149 13.78 3.05 -13.05
CA TYR A 149 13.58 1.69 -12.56
C TYR A 149 12.09 1.39 -12.35
N LEU A 150 11.35 2.28 -11.69
CA LEU A 150 9.91 2.13 -11.48
C LEU A 150 9.12 2.23 -12.78
N LYS A 151 9.52 3.12 -13.72
CA LYS A 151 8.89 3.22 -15.04
C LYS A 151 9.10 1.94 -15.86
N GLN A 152 10.27 1.30 -15.75
CA GLN A 152 10.55 0.03 -16.42
C GLN A 152 9.72 -1.12 -15.83
N LYS A 153 9.59 -1.19 -14.51
CA LYS A 153 8.83 -2.25 -13.83
C LYS A 153 7.30 -2.11 -14.01
N ASN A 154 6.77 -0.90 -14.13
CA ASN A 154 5.35 -0.65 -14.37
C ASN A 154 4.93 -0.73 -15.86
N LYS A 155 5.85 -1.06 -16.79
CA LYS A 155 5.45 -1.30 -18.19
C LYS A 155 4.59 -2.56 -18.26
N PRO A 156 3.40 -2.51 -18.89
CA PRO A 156 2.64 -3.73 -19.16
C PRO A 156 3.50 -4.65 -20.03
N LYS A 157 3.64 -5.92 -19.60
CA LYS A 157 4.24 -6.98 -20.42
C LYS A 157 3.33 -7.32 -21.60
#